data_AF-A0A9D2DUQ6-F1
#
_entry.id   AF-A0A9D2DUQ6-F1
#
_cell.length_a   1.000
_cell.length_b   1.000
_cell.length_c   1.000
_cell.angle_alpha   90.00
_cell.angle_beta   90.00
_cell.angle_gamma   90.00
#
_symmetry.space_group_name_H-M   'P 1'
#
loop_
_entity.id
_entity.type
_entity.pdbx_description
1 polymer ?
#
loop_
_entity_poly.entity_id
_entity_poly.type
_entity_poly.pdbx_seq_one_letter_code
_entity_poly.pdbx_strand_id
1 'polypeptide(L)'
;MFGYIVLNKPEIKIKDFEEYRSFYCGLCRELREKFGLAGQVSLTYDMTFVILLLDGLYEPGIRKGTTRCIMHPVRKQMVRKSVVTEYAADMNLLLTYYKCMDDWKDERKLIRLGYAKILEGKNEETAQAYQKKAEKILALLEQLSRWERAGERDIDKMAGCFGKIMEEVFAYKEDIWEKSLRRMGFYLGKFIYL
;
A
#
# COMPACT_ATOMS: atom_id res chain seq x y z
N MET A 1 -4.28 -10.02 2.04
CA MET A 1 -5.35 -9.11 1.57
C MET A 1 -4.91 -7.66 1.82
N PHE A 2 -5.06 -6.70 0.90
CA PHE A 2 -4.96 -5.26 1.20
C PHE A 2 -5.72 -4.46 0.12
N GLY A 3 -6.30 -3.32 0.47
CA GLY A 3 -7.19 -2.50 -0.35
C GLY A 3 -8.62 -2.34 0.18
N TYR A 4 -8.86 -2.55 1.48
CA TYR A 4 -10.19 -2.58 2.11
C TYR A 4 -10.63 -1.24 2.68
N ILE A 5 -9.69 -0.32 2.93
CA ILE A 5 -10.03 1.00 3.48
C ILE A 5 -10.65 1.83 2.36
N VAL A 6 -11.98 1.85 2.28
CA VAL A 6 -12.71 2.65 1.31
C VAL A 6 -13.34 3.87 1.96
N LEU A 7 -13.37 4.96 1.21
CA LEU A 7 -14.00 6.19 1.65
C LEU A 7 -15.53 6.06 1.60
N ASN A 8 -16.21 6.48 2.67
CA ASN A 8 -17.67 6.56 2.70
C ASN A 8 -18.17 7.78 1.89
N LYS A 9 -18.30 7.58 0.57
CA LYS A 9 -18.60 8.64 -0.39
C LYS A 9 -19.93 9.38 -0.16
N PRO A 10 -21.04 8.72 0.24
CA PRO A 10 -22.29 9.42 0.55
C PRO A 10 -22.18 10.46 1.68
N GLU A 11 -21.29 10.25 2.65
CA GLU A 11 -21.21 11.06 3.88
C GLU A 11 -20.13 12.16 3.85
N ILE A 12 -19.36 12.27 2.76
CA ILE A 12 -18.26 13.23 2.67
C ILE A 12 -18.69 14.52 1.93
N LYS A 13 -18.16 15.66 2.36
CA LYS A 13 -18.32 16.91 1.62
C LYS A 13 -17.59 16.81 0.28
N ILE A 14 -18.18 17.41 -0.76
CA ILE A 14 -17.61 17.39 -2.12
C ILE A 14 -16.15 17.89 -2.13
N LYS A 15 -15.84 18.94 -1.37
CA LYS A 15 -14.47 19.47 -1.27
C LYS A 15 -13.47 18.44 -0.73
N ASP A 16 -13.86 17.67 0.29
CA ASP A 16 -13.00 16.71 0.97
C ASP A 16 -12.86 15.44 0.10
N PHE A 17 -13.92 15.07 -0.64
CA PHE A 17 -13.85 14.05 -1.68
C PHE A 17 -12.88 14.41 -2.81
N GLU A 18 -12.93 15.65 -3.30
CA GLU A 18 -12.02 16.14 -4.34
C GLU A 18 -10.56 16.18 -3.87
N GLU A 19 -10.34 16.51 -2.59
CA GLU A 19 -9.03 16.43 -1.96
C GLU A 19 -8.53 14.99 -1.87
N TYR A 20 -9.32 14.07 -1.29
CA TYR A 20 -9.01 12.63 -1.25
C TYR A 20 -8.66 12.08 -2.64
N ARG A 21 -9.51 12.39 -3.63
CA ARG A 21 -9.33 11.95 -5.02
C ARG A 21 -8.01 12.44 -5.59
N SER A 22 -7.57 13.65 -5.23
CA SER A 22 -6.30 14.18 -5.71
C SER A 22 -5.07 13.44 -5.18
N PHE A 23 -5.11 12.93 -3.94
CA PHE A 23 -4.07 12.06 -3.40
C PHE A 23 -4.12 10.67 -4.03
N TYR A 24 -5.32 10.10 -4.20
CA TYR A 24 -5.50 8.83 -4.90
C TYR A 24 -4.95 8.86 -6.33
N CYS A 25 -5.28 9.91 -7.09
CA CYS A 25 -4.72 10.13 -8.43
C CYS A 25 -3.21 10.43 -8.39
N GLY A 26 -2.73 11.08 -7.32
CA GLY A 26 -1.31 11.28 -7.04
C GLY A 26 -0.55 9.96 -6.93
N LEU A 27 -1.02 9.05 -6.08
CA LEU A 27 -0.46 7.71 -5.90
C LEU A 27 -0.53 6.89 -7.19
N CYS A 28 -1.67 6.89 -7.88
CA CYS A 28 -1.84 6.23 -9.18
C CYS A 28 -0.77 6.69 -10.19
N ARG A 29 -0.49 7.99 -10.22
CA ARG A 29 0.49 8.57 -11.11
C ARG A 29 1.93 8.27 -10.66
N GLU A 30 2.19 8.29 -9.35
CA GLU A 30 3.49 7.93 -8.77
C GLU A 30 3.87 6.48 -9.09
N LEU A 31 2.94 5.53 -8.87
CA LEU A 31 3.13 4.13 -9.22
C LEU A 31 3.45 3.94 -10.70
N ARG A 32 2.78 4.70 -11.58
CA ARG A 32 3.07 4.67 -13.02
C ARG A 32 4.46 5.22 -13.35
N GLU A 33 4.86 6.30 -12.71
CA GLU A 33 6.14 6.97 -12.98
C GLU A 33 7.32 6.15 -12.47
N LYS A 34 7.20 5.53 -11.28
CA LYS A 34 8.27 4.70 -10.70
C LYS A 34 8.32 3.29 -11.29
N PHE A 35 7.17 2.67 -11.54
CA PHE A 35 7.07 1.22 -11.81
C PHE A 35 6.27 0.88 -13.08
N GLY A 36 5.99 1.87 -13.92
CA GLY A 36 5.30 1.70 -15.18
C GLY A 36 3.82 1.30 -15.03
N LEU A 37 3.24 0.81 -16.13
CA LEU A 37 1.83 0.38 -16.14
C LEU A 37 1.56 -0.76 -15.16
N ALA A 38 2.54 -1.65 -14.97
CA ALA A 38 2.42 -2.74 -14.02
C ALA A 38 2.20 -2.22 -12.60
N GLY A 39 3.01 -1.27 -12.12
CA GLY A 39 2.78 -0.64 -10.82
C GLY A 39 1.47 0.15 -10.74
N GLN A 40 1.04 0.80 -11.83
CA GLN A 40 -0.23 1.51 -11.84
C GLN A 40 -1.43 0.57 -11.55
N VAL A 41 -1.36 -0.68 -12.00
CA VAL A 41 -2.40 -1.70 -11.76
C VAL A 41 -2.46 -2.13 -10.29
N SER A 42 -1.38 -1.99 -9.52
CA SER A 42 -1.37 -2.37 -8.10
C SER A 42 -1.94 -1.30 -7.16
N LEU A 43 -2.50 -0.21 -7.69
CA LEU A 43 -3.07 0.87 -6.89
C LEU A 43 -4.09 0.35 -5.86
N THR A 44 -3.90 0.75 -4.60
CA THR A 44 -4.80 0.38 -3.50
C THR A 44 -5.27 1.59 -2.69
N TYR A 45 -6.47 1.49 -2.12
CA TYR A 45 -7.02 2.55 -1.27
C TYR A 45 -6.31 2.63 0.09
N ASP A 46 -5.82 1.50 0.62
CA ASP A 46 -5.08 1.47 1.90
C ASP A 46 -3.87 2.41 1.87
N MET A 47 -3.11 2.41 0.77
CA MET A 47 -1.95 3.30 0.62
C MET A 47 -2.37 4.76 0.47
N THR A 48 -3.56 5.03 -0.08
CA THR A 48 -4.11 6.40 -0.11
C THR A 48 -4.46 6.87 1.29
N PHE A 49 -5.00 6.01 2.14
CA PHE A 49 -5.23 6.31 3.55
C PHE A 49 -3.91 6.58 4.29
N VAL A 50 -2.89 5.74 4.09
CA VAL A 50 -1.55 5.95 4.64
C VAL A 50 -0.99 7.32 4.22
N ILE A 51 -1.14 7.70 2.95
CA ILE A 51 -0.71 9.02 2.46
C ILE A 51 -1.42 10.12 3.22
N LEU A 52 -2.75 10.09 3.30
CA LEU A 52 -3.53 11.15 3.96
C LEU A 52 -3.18 11.29 5.44
N LEU A 53 -3.02 10.16 6.13
CA LEU A 53 -2.64 10.12 7.54
C LEU A 53 -1.25 10.74 7.75
N LEU A 54 -0.26 10.28 6.99
CA LEU A 54 1.13 10.71 7.17
C LEU A 54 1.36 12.13 6.63
N ASP A 55 0.71 12.54 5.54
CA ASP A 55 0.77 13.93 5.07
C ASP A 55 0.10 14.88 6.06
N GLY A 56 -1.02 14.48 6.68
CA GLY A 56 -1.66 15.27 7.73
C GLY A 56 -0.84 15.35 9.02
N LEU A 57 -0.02 14.32 9.32
CA LEU A 57 0.80 14.27 10.52
C LEU A 57 2.15 14.99 10.36
N TYR A 58 2.81 14.81 9.22
CA TYR A 58 4.16 15.31 8.96
C TYR A 58 4.19 16.61 8.13
N GLU A 59 3.06 16.98 7.52
CA GLU A 59 2.89 18.17 6.69
C GLU A 59 4.06 18.44 5.71
N PRO A 60 4.51 17.44 4.93
CA PRO A 60 5.58 17.67 3.97
C PRO A 60 5.12 18.59 2.84
N GLY A 61 6.06 19.16 2.09
CA GLY A 61 5.75 19.96 0.90
C GLY A 61 4.92 19.17 -0.13
N ILE A 62 3.74 19.68 -0.48
CA ILE A 62 2.83 19.05 -1.46
C ILE A 62 3.00 19.69 -2.83
N ARG A 63 3.39 18.88 -3.81
CA ARG A 63 3.38 19.24 -5.24
C ARG A 63 1.99 19.01 -5.82
N LYS A 64 1.35 20.08 -6.28
CA LYS A 64 0.04 20.03 -6.96
C LYS A 64 0.22 20.01 -8.47
N GLY A 65 -0.63 19.28 -9.16
CA GLY A 65 -0.61 19.23 -10.62
C GLY A 65 -1.92 18.69 -11.20
N THR A 66 -1.89 18.39 -12.49
CA THR A 66 -2.99 17.69 -13.18
C THR A 66 -2.48 16.56 -14.05
N THR A 67 -3.25 15.48 -14.18
CA THR A 67 -2.95 14.37 -15.09
C THR A 67 -4.15 14.02 -15.95
N ARG A 68 -3.89 13.52 -17.17
CA ARG A 68 -4.90 12.80 -17.95
C ARG A 68 -4.98 11.36 -17.46
N CYS A 69 -6.19 10.85 -17.33
CA CYS A 69 -6.46 9.49 -16.88
C CYS A 69 -7.32 8.80 -17.94
N ILE A 70 -6.97 7.57 -18.32
CA ILE A 70 -7.72 6.81 -19.34
C ILE A 70 -9.16 6.54 -18.88
N MET A 71 -9.35 6.34 -17.57
CA MET A 71 -10.69 6.20 -16.96
C MET A 71 -11.50 7.50 -16.96
N HIS A 72 -10.85 8.64 -17.13
CA HIS A 72 -11.48 9.97 -17.13
C HIS A 72 -10.96 10.80 -18.32
N PRO A 73 -11.29 10.41 -19.57
CA PRO A 73 -10.68 11.00 -20.76
C PRO A 73 -11.09 12.46 -20.98
N VAL A 74 -12.26 12.85 -20.46
CA VAL A 74 -12.86 14.18 -20.68
C VAL A 74 -12.30 15.24 -19.72
N ARG A 75 -11.98 14.86 -18.48
CA ARG A 75 -11.57 15.81 -17.43
C ARG A 75 -10.19 15.48 -16.90
N LYS A 76 -9.29 16.47 -16.91
CA LYS A 76 -8.03 16.37 -16.19
C LYS A 76 -8.29 16.15 -14.70
N GLN A 77 -7.58 15.21 -14.10
CA GLN A 77 -7.66 14.93 -12.68
C GLN A 77 -6.61 15.73 -11.94
N MET A 78 -6.99 16.33 -10.81
CA MET A 78 -6.03 16.96 -9.90
C MET A 78 -5.15 15.88 -9.27
N VAL A 79 -3.86 16.19 -9.08
CA VAL A 79 -2.93 15.32 -8.36
C VAL A 79 -2.23 16.10 -7.26
N ARG A 80 -2.08 15.46 -6.09
CA ARG A 80 -1.23 15.90 -5.00
C ARG A 80 -0.19 14.81 -4.74
N LYS A 81 1.08 15.21 -4.68
CA LYS A 81 2.21 14.31 -4.40
C LYS A 81 3.11 14.93 -3.36
N SER A 82 3.59 14.10 -2.45
CA SER A 82 4.60 14.43 -1.44
C SER A 82 5.64 13.31 -1.37
N VAL A 83 6.65 13.48 -0.52
CA VAL A 83 7.60 12.41 -0.19
C VAL A 83 6.92 11.19 0.44
N VAL A 84 5.77 11.37 1.09
CA VAL A 84 4.95 10.27 1.62
C VAL A 84 4.26 9.51 0.48
N THR A 85 3.86 10.20 -0.59
CA THR A 85 3.30 9.54 -1.78
C THR A 85 4.33 8.60 -2.41
N GLU A 86 5.60 9.01 -2.47
CA GLU A 86 6.71 8.19 -2.97
C GLU A 86 6.93 6.97 -2.06
N TYR A 87 6.95 7.16 -0.74
CA TYR A 87 7.04 6.08 0.24
C TYR A 87 5.88 5.07 0.14
N ALA A 88 4.64 5.56 0.05
CA ALA A 88 3.47 4.71 -0.07
C ALA A 88 3.46 3.91 -1.38
N ALA A 89 3.98 4.49 -2.47
CA ALA A 89 4.17 3.76 -3.73
C ALA A 89 5.18 2.60 -3.56
N ASP A 90 6.28 2.83 -2.84
CA ASP A 90 7.29 1.81 -2.53
C ASP A 90 6.71 0.67 -1.68
N MET A 91 5.98 1.00 -0.61
CA MET A 91 5.32 -0.01 0.24
C MET A 91 4.27 -0.79 -0.55
N ASN A 92 3.50 -0.12 -1.42
CA ASN A 92 2.54 -0.77 -2.30
C ASN A 92 3.21 -1.77 -3.24
N LEU A 93 4.37 -1.42 -3.81
CA LEU A 93 5.13 -2.31 -4.66
C LEU A 93 5.58 -3.57 -3.91
N LEU A 94 6.23 -3.39 -2.75
CA LEU A 94 6.73 -4.51 -1.93
C LEU A 94 5.61 -5.50 -1.60
N LEU A 95 4.49 -5.00 -1.06
CA LEU A 95 3.34 -5.82 -0.70
C LEU A 95 2.74 -6.54 -1.90
N THR A 96 2.67 -5.85 -3.05
CA THR A 96 2.12 -6.42 -4.29
C THR A 96 3.00 -7.54 -4.82
N TYR A 97 4.31 -7.30 -4.92
CA TYR A 97 5.26 -8.26 -5.44
C TYR A 97 5.27 -9.53 -4.57
N TYR A 98 5.40 -9.39 -3.24
CA TYR A 98 5.43 -10.55 -2.35
C TYR A 98 4.13 -11.32 -2.35
N LYS A 99 2.97 -10.65 -2.40
CA LYS A 99 1.68 -11.32 -2.56
C LYS A 99 1.57 -12.10 -3.88
N CYS A 100 2.12 -11.57 -4.98
CA CYS A 100 2.10 -12.28 -6.25
C CYS A 100 3.01 -13.52 -6.25
N MET A 101 4.16 -13.43 -5.57
CA MET A 101 5.06 -14.57 -5.37
C MET A 101 4.44 -15.65 -4.48
N ASP A 102 3.70 -15.26 -3.44
CA ASP A 102 2.97 -16.16 -2.55
C ASP A 102 1.88 -16.93 -3.29
N ASP A 103 1.00 -16.23 -4.01
CA ASP A 103 -0.03 -16.85 -4.86
C ASP A 103 0.53 -17.79 -5.95
N TRP A 104 1.73 -17.50 -6.46
CA TRP A 104 2.40 -18.41 -7.39
C TRP A 104 2.85 -19.70 -6.70
N LYS A 105 3.45 -19.59 -5.50
CA LYS A 105 3.88 -20.74 -4.70
C LYS A 105 2.69 -21.64 -4.33
N ASP A 106 1.55 -21.04 -4.00
CA ASP A 106 0.39 -21.75 -3.45
C ASP A 106 -0.56 -22.30 -4.53
N GLU A 107 -0.86 -21.53 -5.57
CA GLU A 107 -1.89 -21.88 -6.55
C GLU A 107 -1.34 -22.05 -7.98
N ARG A 108 -0.03 -21.85 -8.20
CA ARG A 108 0.60 -21.84 -9.54
C ARG A 108 -0.10 -20.91 -10.53
N LYS A 109 -0.57 -19.75 -10.05
CA LYS A 109 -1.19 -18.70 -10.88
C LYS A 109 -0.15 -18.06 -11.81
N LEU A 110 -0.01 -18.59 -13.04
CA LEU A 110 0.96 -18.14 -14.05
C LEU A 110 0.91 -16.63 -14.35
N ILE A 111 -0.28 -16.05 -14.33
CA ILE A 111 -0.49 -14.60 -14.53
C ILE A 111 0.20 -13.78 -13.43
N ARG A 112 0.13 -14.24 -12.17
CA ARG A 112 0.75 -13.54 -11.04
C ARG A 112 2.26 -13.69 -11.04
N LEU A 113 2.79 -14.84 -11.49
CA LEU A 113 4.22 -14.98 -11.72
C LEU A 113 4.72 -14.03 -12.81
N GLY A 114 4.02 -13.95 -13.94
CA GLY A 114 4.37 -13.02 -15.02
C GLY A 114 4.38 -11.56 -14.53
N TYR A 115 3.37 -11.18 -13.74
CA TYR A 115 3.29 -9.85 -13.14
C TYR A 115 4.40 -9.59 -12.12
N ALA A 116 4.73 -10.56 -11.26
CA ALA A 116 5.83 -10.45 -10.31
C ALA A 116 7.18 -10.26 -11.02
N LYS A 117 7.45 -11.03 -12.09
CA LYS A 117 8.68 -10.88 -12.88
C LYS A 117 8.84 -9.51 -13.52
N ILE A 118 7.75 -8.88 -13.98
CA ILE A 118 7.79 -7.51 -14.51
C ILE A 118 8.21 -6.50 -13.42
N LEU A 119 7.81 -6.76 -12.18
CA LEU A 119 8.09 -5.89 -11.03
C LEU A 119 9.40 -6.22 -10.32
N GLU A 120 10.04 -7.35 -10.60
CA GLU A 120 11.16 -7.92 -9.84
C GLU A 120 12.34 -6.96 -9.68
N GLY A 121 12.87 -6.40 -10.77
CA GLY A 121 14.00 -5.47 -10.67
C GLY A 121 13.69 -4.21 -9.86
N LYS A 122 12.46 -3.67 -9.97
CA LYS A 122 12.02 -2.53 -9.17
C LYS A 122 11.75 -2.88 -7.71
N ASN A 123 11.28 -4.11 -7.47
CA ASN A 123 11.12 -4.63 -6.14
C ASN A 123 12.48 -4.82 -5.46
N GLU A 124 13.51 -5.31 -6.16
CA GLU A 124 14.87 -5.45 -5.62
C GLU A 124 15.47 -4.10 -5.22
N GLU A 125 15.40 -3.09 -6.09
CA GLU A 125 15.81 -1.71 -5.79
C GLU A 125 15.09 -1.18 -4.53
N THR A 126 13.77 -1.38 -4.45
CA THR A 126 12.94 -0.91 -3.34
C THR A 126 13.24 -1.68 -2.05
N ALA A 127 13.39 -3.00 -2.13
CA ALA A 127 13.70 -3.85 -1.00
C ALA A 127 15.07 -3.52 -0.41
N GLN A 128 16.06 -3.18 -1.24
CA GLN A 128 17.36 -2.69 -0.76
C GLN A 128 17.24 -1.35 -0.03
N ALA A 129 16.48 -0.39 -0.58
CA ALA A 129 16.27 0.91 0.05
C ALA A 129 15.57 0.80 1.43
N TYR A 130 14.69 -0.19 1.60
CA TYR A 130 13.96 -0.44 2.85
C TYR A 130 14.29 -1.81 3.47
N GLN A 131 15.56 -2.24 3.42
CA GLN A 131 15.99 -3.61 3.75
C GLN A 131 15.33 -4.18 5.01
N LYS A 132 15.49 -3.52 6.16
CA LYS A 132 14.92 -3.99 7.44
C LYS A 132 13.40 -4.16 7.39
N LYS A 133 12.70 -3.27 6.67
CA LYS A 133 11.24 -3.28 6.57
C LYS A 133 10.77 -4.36 5.59
N ALA A 134 11.45 -4.49 4.44
CA ALA A 134 11.17 -5.51 3.44
C ALA A 134 11.36 -6.93 4.01
N GLU A 135 12.47 -7.18 4.72
CA GLU A 135 12.74 -8.47 5.39
C GLU A 135 11.65 -8.84 6.39
N LYS A 136 11.24 -7.89 7.25
CA LYS A 136 10.16 -8.11 8.22
C LYS A 136 8.81 -8.37 7.56
N ILE A 137 8.44 -7.55 6.57
CA ILE A 137 7.17 -7.71 5.83
C ILE A 137 7.14 -9.07 5.14
N LEU A 138 8.23 -9.48 4.49
CA LEU A 138 8.34 -10.77 3.84
C LEU A 138 8.18 -11.92 4.84
N ALA A 139 8.89 -11.87 5.97
CA ALA A 139 8.79 -12.91 7.00
C ALA A 139 7.36 -13.06 7.56
N LEU A 140 6.67 -11.93 7.77
CA LEU A 140 5.28 -11.93 8.25
C LEU A 140 4.30 -12.45 7.18
N LEU A 141 4.49 -12.08 5.91
CA LEU A 141 3.69 -12.63 4.80
C LEU A 141 3.86 -14.14 4.68
N GLU A 142 5.10 -14.64 4.74
CA GLU A 142 5.37 -16.08 4.71
C GLU A 142 4.76 -16.81 5.91
N GLN A 143 4.81 -16.19 7.10
CA GLN A 143 4.17 -16.74 8.30
C GLN A 143 2.65 -16.81 8.13
N LEU A 144 2.03 -15.75 7.59
CA LEU A 144 0.60 -15.72 7.32
C LEU A 144 0.19 -16.82 6.33
N SER A 145 0.88 -16.94 5.18
CA SER A 145 0.62 -18.00 4.19
C SER A 145 0.77 -19.41 4.78
N ARG A 146 1.80 -19.65 5.61
CA ARG A 146 1.97 -20.94 6.30
C ARG A 146 0.76 -21.28 7.18
N TRP A 147 0.23 -20.31 7.91
CA TRP A 147 -0.96 -20.52 8.74
C TRP A 147 -2.25 -20.68 7.92
N GLU A 148 -2.40 -19.93 6.83
CA GLU A 148 -3.52 -20.09 5.88
C GLU A 148 -3.55 -21.52 5.32
N ARG A 149 -2.39 -22.05 4.90
CA ARG A 149 -2.25 -23.43 4.40
C ARG A 149 -2.44 -24.49 5.47
N ALA A 150 -2.05 -24.22 6.71
CA ALA A 150 -2.29 -25.12 7.84
C ALA A 150 -3.77 -25.13 8.28
N GLY A 151 -4.62 -24.24 7.74
CA GLY A 151 -6.01 -24.11 8.13
C GLY A 151 -6.18 -23.59 9.56
N GLU A 152 -5.28 -22.70 10.01
CA GLU A 152 -5.37 -22.07 11.33
C GLU A 152 -6.71 -21.33 11.46
N ARG A 153 -7.40 -21.57 12.59
CA ARG A 153 -8.75 -21.05 12.86
C ARG A 153 -8.75 -19.95 13.91
N ASP A 154 -7.61 -19.73 14.58
CA ASP A 154 -7.43 -18.63 15.51
C ASP A 154 -7.36 -17.30 14.74
N ILE A 155 -8.52 -16.66 14.66
CA ILE A 155 -8.71 -15.39 13.96
C ILE A 155 -7.78 -14.31 14.53
N ASP A 156 -7.57 -14.30 15.84
CA ASP A 156 -6.73 -13.28 16.49
C ASP A 156 -5.25 -13.43 16.11
N LYS A 157 -4.76 -14.65 15.92
CA LYS A 157 -3.41 -14.89 15.38
C LYS A 157 -3.28 -14.40 13.94
N MET A 158 -4.23 -14.78 13.09
CA MET A 158 -4.20 -14.44 11.67
C MET A 158 -4.27 -12.92 11.47
N ALA A 159 -5.26 -12.29 12.10
CA ALA A 159 -5.41 -10.85 12.12
C ALA A 159 -4.21 -10.16 12.76
N GLY A 160 -3.65 -10.72 13.83
CA GLY A 160 -2.46 -10.19 14.50
C GLY A 160 -1.22 -10.21 13.61
N CYS A 161 -1.02 -11.24 12.79
CA CYS A 161 0.08 -11.29 11.82
C CYS A 161 -0.08 -10.22 10.74
N PHE A 162 -1.28 -10.09 10.17
CA PHE A 162 -1.56 -9.03 9.21
C PHE A 162 -1.46 -7.63 9.83
N GLY A 163 -1.87 -7.48 11.09
CA GLY A 163 -1.64 -6.28 11.90
C GLY A 163 -0.16 -5.89 11.93
N LYS A 164 0.75 -6.83 12.17
CA LYS A 164 2.20 -6.54 12.15
C LYS A 164 2.72 -6.12 10.78
N ILE A 165 2.13 -6.60 9.69
CA ILE A 165 2.48 -6.14 8.33
C ILE A 165 2.11 -4.65 8.19
N MET A 166 0.87 -4.30 8.57
CA MET A 166 0.40 -2.92 8.51
C MET A 166 1.12 -2.00 9.50
N GLU A 167 1.52 -2.51 10.66
CA GLU A 167 2.41 -1.83 11.61
C GLU A 167 3.70 -1.35 10.92
N GLU A 168 4.38 -2.24 10.20
CA GLU A 168 5.60 -1.89 9.49
C GLU A 168 5.32 -0.88 8.36
N VAL A 169 4.21 -0.99 7.64
CA VAL A 169 3.85 0.01 6.62
C VAL A 169 3.61 1.39 7.22
N PHE A 170 2.94 1.47 8.37
CA PHE A 170 2.61 2.75 9.03
C PHE A 170 3.82 3.41 9.68
N ALA A 171 4.83 2.63 10.08
CA ALA A 171 6.08 3.12 10.64
C ALA A 171 6.98 3.79 9.57
N TYR A 172 6.57 4.98 9.11
CA TYR A 172 7.25 5.73 8.05
C TYR A 172 8.67 6.19 8.42
N LYS A 173 8.85 6.67 9.65
CA LYS A 173 10.12 7.19 10.19
C LYS A 173 10.36 6.68 11.61
N GLU A 174 11.63 6.52 11.96
CA GLU A 174 12.08 6.24 13.33
C GLU A 174 12.15 7.56 14.11
N ASP A 175 10.99 8.06 14.55
CA ASP A 175 10.86 9.31 15.30
C ASP A 175 9.80 9.23 16.41
N ILE A 176 9.45 10.38 16.98
CA ILE A 176 8.48 10.49 18.09
C ILE A 176 7.11 9.88 17.78
N TRP A 177 6.73 9.79 16.50
CA TRP A 177 5.45 9.24 16.08
C TRP A 177 5.49 7.74 15.83
N GLU A 178 6.67 7.14 15.69
CA GLU A 178 6.83 5.73 15.30
C GLU A 178 5.99 4.81 16.17
N LYS A 179 6.09 4.93 17.50
CA LYS A 179 5.36 4.07 18.44
C LYS A 179 3.84 4.17 18.27
N SER A 180 3.32 5.38 18.03
CA SER A 180 1.90 5.64 17.82
C SER A 180 1.43 5.10 16.47
N LEU A 181 2.21 5.35 15.41
CA LEU A 181 1.94 4.86 14.06
C LEU A 181 1.97 3.34 13.99
N ARG A 182 2.94 2.70 14.64
CA ARG A 182 3.01 1.24 14.78
C ARG A 182 1.76 0.68 15.44
N ARG A 183 1.38 1.22 16.60
CA ARG A 183 0.19 0.79 17.33
C ARG A 183 -1.08 0.95 16.47
N MET A 184 -1.21 2.08 15.79
CA MET A 184 -2.34 2.33 14.88
C MET A 184 -2.36 1.34 13.72
N GLY A 185 -1.24 1.15 13.03
CA GLY A 185 -1.10 0.19 11.93
C GLY A 185 -1.43 -1.23 12.36
N PHE A 186 -0.98 -1.65 13.55
CA PHE A 186 -1.28 -2.96 14.10
C PHE A 186 -2.78 -3.20 14.28
N TYR A 187 -3.47 -2.32 15.01
CA TYR A 187 -4.90 -2.52 15.29
C TYR A 187 -5.78 -2.30 14.06
N LEU A 188 -5.42 -1.34 13.19
CA LEU A 188 -6.13 -1.13 11.94
C LEU A 188 -5.93 -2.32 10.99
N GLY A 189 -4.72 -2.87 10.92
CA GLY A 189 -4.47 -4.09 10.17
C GLY A 189 -5.27 -5.26 10.71
N LYS A 190 -5.31 -5.48 12.03
CA LYS A 190 -6.20 -6.49 12.63
C LYS A 190 -7.64 -6.30 12.16
N PHE A 191 -8.17 -5.08 12.22
CA PHE A 191 -9.52 -4.77 11.79
C PHE A 191 -9.77 -5.04 10.29
N ILE A 192 -8.80 -4.73 9.43
CA ILE A 192 -8.90 -4.99 7.98
C ILE A 192 -8.92 -6.48 7.65
N TYR A 193 -8.25 -7.30 8.46
CA TYR A 193 -8.17 -8.75 8.21
C TYR A 193 -9.47 -9.48 8.54
N LEU A 194 -10.24 -8.97 9.51
CA LEU A 194 -11.51 -9.52 9.97
C LEU A 194 -12.64 -9.27 8.96
#